data_AF-A0AAW7YXY3-F1
#
_entry.id   AF-A0AAW7YXY3-F1
#
_cell.length_a   1.000
_cell.length_b   1.000
_cell.length_c   1.000
_cell.angle_alpha   90.00
_cell.angle_beta   90.00
_cell.angle_gamma   90.00
#
_symmetry.space_group_name_H-M   'P 1'
#
loop_
_entity.id
_entity.type
_entity.pdbx_description
1 polymer ?
#
loop_
_entity_poly.entity_id
_entity_poly.type
_entity_poly.pdbx_seq_one_letter_code
_entity_poly.pdbx_strand_id
1 'polypeptide(L)'
;MSNSSAGEISLNQIIERKLSFLLNNDICPWDGDNSDLGERDALQQMLSDSNSLSEKVFEEKYLAEVARLSKRMEAKEYSEDDNDDYYESFSNTIVSIITLINPINLYDLEGE
;
A
#
# COMPACT_ATOMS: atom_id res chain seq x y z
N MET A 1 2.04 24.99 0.08
CA MET A 1 1.18 23.94 0.66
C MET A 1 -0.05 24.60 1.25
N SER A 2 -1.24 24.25 0.80
CA SER A 2 -2.48 24.72 1.42
C SER A 2 -2.64 24.03 2.77
N ASN A 3 -2.75 24.81 3.86
CA ASN A 3 -3.04 24.28 5.19
C ASN A 3 -4.52 23.91 5.27
N SER A 4 -4.87 22.72 4.78
CA SER A 4 -6.16 22.10 5.07
C SER A 4 -6.22 21.74 6.56
N SER A 5 -7.35 21.96 7.23
CA SER A 5 -7.51 21.54 8.62
C SER A 5 -7.39 20.01 8.71
N ALA A 6 -6.83 19.49 9.81
CA ALA A 6 -6.71 18.03 10.02
C ALA A 6 -8.07 17.32 10.17
N GLY A 7 -9.18 18.08 10.27
CA GLY A 7 -10.51 17.53 10.52
C GLY A 7 -11.13 16.78 9.34
N GLU A 8 -10.63 17.00 8.12
CA GLU A 8 -11.18 16.38 6.90
C GLU A 8 -10.02 16.02 5.95
N ILE A 9 -9.33 14.92 6.25
CA ILE A 9 -8.34 14.32 5.35
C ILE A 9 -8.96 13.07 4.74
N SER A 10 -9.06 13.02 3.42
CA SER A 10 -9.56 11.85 2.70
C SER A 10 -8.45 10.82 2.43
N LEU A 11 -8.84 9.56 2.24
CA LEU A 11 -7.90 8.46 1.99
C LEU A 11 -7.00 8.72 0.77
N ASN A 12 -7.58 9.22 -0.33
CA ASN A 12 -6.81 9.56 -1.54
C ASN A 12 -5.74 10.63 -1.28
N GLN A 13 -5.99 11.60 -0.41
CA GLN A 13 -5.00 12.61 -0.01
C GLN A 13 -3.86 11.98 0.81
N ILE A 14 -4.16 10.98 1.65
CA ILE A 14 -3.11 10.26 2.40
C ILE A 14 -2.24 9.46 1.43
N ILE A 15 -2.86 8.73 0.50
CA ILE A 15 -2.15 7.94 -0.52
C ILE A 15 -1.31 8.86 -1.41
N GLU A 16 -1.86 9.98 -1.87
CA GLU A 16 -1.15 10.97 -2.70
C GLU A 16 0.07 11.56 -1.97
N ARG A 17 -0.06 11.86 -0.66
CA ARG A 17 1.08 12.34 0.16
C ARG A 17 2.16 11.28 0.31
N LYS A 18 1.79 10.02 0.58
CA LYS A 18 2.72 8.88 0.64
C LYS A 18 3.45 8.69 -0.68
N LEU A 19 2.72 8.65 -1.80
CA LEU A 19 3.29 8.49 -3.14
C LEU A 19 4.20 9.67 -3.52
N SER A 20 3.76 10.90 -3.22
CA SER A 20 4.56 12.11 -3.48
C SER A 20 5.85 12.10 -2.67
N PHE A 21 5.81 11.64 -1.42
CA PHE A 21 7.01 11.47 -0.61
C PHE A 21 7.92 10.39 -1.19
N LEU A 22 7.42 9.20 -1.49
CA LEU A 22 8.21 8.11 -2.08
C LEU A 22 8.97 8.56 -3.34
N LEU A 23 8.31 9.33 -4.21
CA LEU A 23 8.88 9.78 -5.49
C LEU A 23 9.81 11.00 -5.38
N ASN A 24 9.67 11.84 -4.36
CA ASN A 24 10.34 13.15 -4.29
C ASN A 24 11.07 13.41 -2.96
N ASN A 25 11.37 12.38 -2.17
CA ASN A 25 11.98 12.57 -0.86
C ASN A 25 13.48 12.91 -0.97
N ASP A 26 13.85 14.15 -0.61
CA ASP A 26 15.24 14.64 -0.57
C ASP A 26 15.99 14.26 0.74
N ILE A 27 15.31 13.70 1.75
CA ILE A 27 15.88 13.38 3.08
C ILE A 27 16.86 12.19 2.97
N CYS A 28 16.55 11.24 2.10
CA CYS A 28 17.42 10.12 1.77
C CYS A 28 17.33 9.92 0.25
N PRO A 29 18.09 10.68 -0.54
CA PRO A 29 18.14 10.48 -1.98
C PRO A 29 18.55 9.04 -2.23
N TRP A 30 17.69 8.30 -2.91
CA TRP A 30 18.00 6.94 -3.30
C TRP A 30 19.26 6.97 -4.18
N ASP A 31 20.24 6.11 -3.90
CA ASP A 31 21.37 5.90 -4.81
C ASP A 31 20.83 5.14 -6.05
N GLY A 32 20.32 5.89 -7.05
CA GLY A 32 19.75 5.37 -8.30
C GLY A 32 18.22 5.44 -8.43
N ASP A 33 17.67 4.75 -9.45
CA ASP A 33 16.22 4.57 -9.66
C ASP A 33 15.66 3.53 -8.67
N ASN A 34 15.63 3.89 -7.38
CA ASN A 34 15.36 2.95 -6.28
C ASN A 34 14.11 3.35 -5.48
N SER A 35 13.06 3.85 -6.15
CA SER A 35 11.74 3.80 -5.50
C SER A 35 11.39 2.34 -5.27
N ASP A 36 11.07 1.95 -4.04
CA ASP A 36 10.51 0.63 -3.76
C ASP A 36 9.32 0.39 -4.71
N LEU A 37 9.55 -0.46 -5.70
CA LEU A 37 8.63 -0.63 -6.83
C LEU A 37 7.31 -1.23 -6.34
N GLY A 38 7.36 -2.06 -5.29
CA GLY A 38 6.18 -2.65 -4.67
C GLY A 38 5.33 -1.59 -3.99
N GLU A 39 5.94 -0.75 -3.15
CA GLU A 39 5.24 0.37 -2.49
C GLU A 39 4.67 1.35 -3.52
N ARG A 40 5.47 1.73 -4.52
CA ARG A 40 5.07 2.68 -5.56
C ARG A 40 3.84 2.19 -6.32
N ASP A 41 3.89 0.96 -6.82
CA ASP A 41 2.86 0.43 -7.69
C ASP A 41 1.56 0.17 -6.89
N ALA A 42 1.68 -0.27 -5.63
CA ALA A 42 0.54 -0.37 -4.71
C ALA A 42 -0.12 0.98 -4.48
N LEU A 43 0.65 2.02 -4.14
CA LEU A 43 0.13 3.37 -3.92
C LEU A 43 -0.51 3.97 -5.17
N GLN A 44 0.06 3.76 -6.36
CA GLN A 44 -0.52 4.23 -7.62
C GLN A 44 -1.87 3.57 -7.90
N GLN A 45 -1.95 2.25 -7.72
CA GLN A 45 -3.18 1.49 -7.93
C GLN A 45 -4.26 1.91 -6.92
N MET A 46 -3.89 1.99 -5.63
CA MET A 46 -4.76 2.44 -4.56
C MET A 46 -5.23 3.88 -4.76
N LEU A 47 -4.36 4.76 -5.27
CA LEU A 47 -4.76 6.14 -5.58
C LEU A 47 -5.84 6.16 -6.66
N SER A 48 -5.64 5.43 -7.76
CA SER A 48 -6.63 5.32 -8.84
C SER A 48 -7.97 4.78 -8.33
N ASP A 49 -7.94 3.71 -7.56
CA ASP A 49 -9.14 3.08 -6.99
C ASP A 49 -9.84 3.98 -5.97
N SER A 50 -9.10 4.66 -5.10
CA SER A 50 -9.66 5.56 -4.07
C SER A 50 -10.44 6.74 -4.65
N ASN A 51 -10.18 7.10 -5.92
CA ASN A 51 -10.92 8.13 -6.64
C ASN A 51 -12.19 7.62 -7.33
N SER A 52 -12.40 6.30 -7.39
CA SER A 52 -13.48 5.68 -8.19
C SER A 52 -14.35 4.67 -7.43
N LEU A 53 -13.85 4.11 -6.33
CA LEU A 53 -14.54 3.12 -5.50
C LEU A 53 -15.08 3.75 -4.21
N SER A 54 -16.15 3.18 -3.67
CA SER A 54 -16.55 3.46 -2.30
C SER A 54 -15.57 2.79 -1.32
N GLU A 55 -15.47 3.33 -0.10
CA GLU A 55 -14.57 2.82 0.94
C GLU A 55 -14.72 1.31 1.19
N LYS A 56 -15.96 0.82 1.29
CA LYS A 56 -16.23 -0.62 1.48
C LYS A 56 -15.73 -1.47 0.30
N VAL A 57 -15.99 -1.06 -0.94
CA VAL A 57 -15.57 -1.82 -2.13
C VAL A 57 -14.05 -1.78 -2.28
N PHE A 58 -13.44 -0.65 -1.94
CA PHE A 58 -11.99 -0.50 -1.88
C PHE A 58 -11.38 -1.47 -0.86
N GLU A 59 -11.88 -1.47 0.37
CA GLU A 59 -11.40 -2.34 1.46
C GLU A 59 -11.53 -3.82 1.09
N GLU A 60 -12.70 -4.26 0.62
CA GLU A 60 -12.94 -5.66 0.21
C GLU A 60 -11.99 -6.11 -0.92
N LYS A 61 -11.76 -5.25 -1.93
CA LYS A 61 -10.83 -5.53 -3.03
C LYS A 61 -9.41 -5.79 -2.50
N TYR A 62 -8.95 -4.94 -1.60
CA TYR A 62 -7.57 -4.98 -1.11
C TYR A 62 -7.33 -6.04 -0.04
N LEU A 63 -8.33 -6.38 0.78
CA LEU A 63 -8.29 -7.57 1.63
C LEU A 63 -8.14 -8.85 0.79
N ALA A 64 -8.89 -8.99 -0.29
CA ALA A 64 -8.79 -10.14 -1.19
C ALA A 64 -7.41 -10.23 -1.87
N GLU A 65 -6.84 -9.08 -2.24
CA GLU A 65 -5.51 -9.01 -2.85
C GLU A 65 -4.41 -9.40 -1.87
N VAL A 66 -4.47 -8.93 -0.61
CA VAL A 66 -3.52 -9.36 0.42
C VAL A 66 -3.63 -10.86 0.66
N ALA A 67 -4.83 -11.42 0.80
CA ALA A 67 -5.01 -12.86 0.96
C ALA A 67 -4.43 -13.67 -0.20
N ARG A 68 -4.53 -13.16 -1.44
CA ARG A 68 -3.92 -13.76 -2.63
C ARG A 68 -2.39 -13.72 -2.57
N LEU A 69 -1.81 -12.61 -2.12
CA LEU A 69 -0.36 -12.43 -1.99
C LEU A 69 0.21 -13.26 -0.83
N SER A 70 -0.47 -13.33 0.31
CA SER A 70 -0.08 -14.19 1.43
C SER A 70 0.03 -15.64 0.99
N LYS A 71 -0.98 -16.18 0.29
CA LYS A 71 -0.95 -17.55 -0.25
C LYS A 71 0.17 -17.81 -1.26
N ARG A 72 0.65 -16.77 -1.95
CA ARG A 72 1.79 -16.90 -2.87
C ARG A 72 3.09 -17.08 -2.09
N MET A 73 3.25 -16.34 -1.00
CA MET A 73 4.46 -16.33 -0.17
C MET A 73 4.48 -17.52 0.81
N GLU A 74 3.30 -17.98 1.22
CA GLU A 74 3.14 -19.13 2.10
C GLU A 74 3.69 -20.41 1.43
N ALA A 75 4.55 -21.13 2.16
CA ALA A 75 5.23 -22.36 1.72
C ALA A 75 6.36 -22.21 0.68
N LYS A 76 6.86 -21.00 0.41
CA LYS A 76 8.08 -20.80 -0.39
C LYS A 76 9.25 -20.31 0.45
N GLU A 77 10.46 -20.76 0.10
CA GLU A 77 11.68 -20.04 0.51
C GLU A 77 11.73 -18.73 -0.26
N TYR A 78 12.12 -17.66 0.43
CA TYR A 78 12.30 -16.34 -0.17
C TYR A 78 13.21 -16.40 -1.40
N SER A 79 12.80 -15.74 -2.48
CA SER A 79 13.50 -15.74 -3.77
C SER A 79 13.50 -14.35 -4.41
N GLU A 80 14.70 -13.79 -4.59
CA GLU A 80 14.92 -12.58 -5.39
C GLU A 80 14.47 -12.80 -6.86
N ASP A 81 14.69 -13.99 -7.42
CA ASP A 81 14.29 -14.36 -8.79
C ASP A 81 12.75 -14.35 -8.95
N ASP A 82 12.00 -14.66 -7.88
CA ASP A 82 10.53 -14.60 -7.86
C ASP A 82 10.01 -13.18 -7.54
N ASN A 83 10.90 -12.20 -7.35
CA ASN A 83 10.65 -10.82 -6.92
C ASN A 83 9.93 -10.73 -5.56
N ASP A 84 10.26 -11.58 -4.59
CA ASP A 84 9.53 -11.62 -3.32
C ASP A 84 9.58 -10.27 -2.56
N ASP A 85 10.70 -9.53 -2.59
CA ASP A 85 10.79 -8.17 -2.05
C ASP A 85 9.71 -7.23 -2.58
N TYR A 86 9.47 -7.28 -3.89
CA TYR A 86 8.45 -6.46 -4.52
C TYR A 86 7.06 -6.81 -3.98
N TYR A 87 6.72 -8.10 -3.89
CA TYR A 87 5.39 -8.53 -3.46
C TYR A 87 5.17 -8.36 -1.96
N GLU A 88 6.22 -8.52 -1.16
CA GLU A 88 6.21 -8.20 0.26
C GLU A 88 5.96 -6.70 0.45
N SER A 89 6.72 -5.84 -0.21
CA SER A 89 6.52 -4.38 -0.12
C SER A 89 5.14 -3.94 -0.61
N PHE A 90 4.69 -4.48 -1.75
CA PHE A 90 3.36 -4.22 -2.30
C PHE A 90 2.26 -4.61 -1.31
N SER A 91 2.34 -5.82 -0.73
CA SER A 91 1.38 -6.32 0.26
C SER A 91 1.38 -5.48 1.54
N ASN A 92 2.56 -5.21 2.11
CA ASN A 92 2.72 -4.39 3.31
C ASN A 92 2.15 -2.98 3.12
N THR A 93 2.35 -2.41 1.94
CA THR A 93 1.79 -1.11 1.57
C THR A 93 0.26 -1.14 1.56
N ILE A 94 -0.35 -2.17 0.97
CA ILE A 94 -1.81 -2.36 1.00
C ILE A 94 -2.31 -2.40 2.45
N VAL A 95 -1.71 -3.26 3.28
CA VAL A 95 -2.08 -3.40 4.71
C VAL A 95 -2.04 -2.04 5.39
N SER A 96 -0.94 -1.29 5.21
CA SER A 96 -0.77 0.02 5.83
C SER A 96 -1.89 1.03 5.50
N ILE A 97 -2.48 0.94 4.31
CA ILE A 97 -3.55 1.83 3.86
C ILE A 97 -4.92 1.33 4.35
N ILE A 98 -5.23 0.04 4.22
CA ILE A 98 -6.54 -0.49 4.66
C ILE A 98 -6.69 -0.46 6.19
N THR A 99 -5.59 -0.45 6.96
CA THR A 99 -5.63 -0.22 8.41
C THR A 99 -6.08 1.21 8.77
N LEU A 100 -5.92 2.19 7.87
CA LEU A 100 -6.44 3.54 8.07
C LEU A 100 -7.97 3.62 7.89
N ILE A 101 -8.54 2.70 7.12
CA ILE A 101 -9.99 2.54 6.96
C ILE A 101 -10.55 1.84 8.21
N ASN A 102 -9.99 0.67 8.52
CA ASN A 102 -10.39 -0.12 9.68
C ASN A 102 -9.17 -0.78 10.33
N PRO A 103 -8.84 -0.43 11.59
CA PRO A 103 -7.70 -1.01 12.29
C PRO A 103 -7.76 -2.53 12.45
N ILE A 104 -8.95 -3.15 12.37
CA ILE A 104 -9.09 -4.61 12.46
C ILE A 104 -8.31 -5.35 11.36
N ASN A 105 -8.14 -4.70 10.20
CA ASN A 105 -7.45 -5.26 9.05
C ASN A 105 -5.98 -5.59 9.33
N LEU A 106 -5.39 -5.06 10.40
CA LEU A 106 -4.04 -5.45 10.83
C LEU A 106 -4.00 -6.89 11.37
N TYR A 107 -5.11 -7.40 11.90
CA TYR A 107 -5.19 -8.69 12.59
C TYR A 107 -5.99 -9.73 11.79
N ASP A 108 -7.01 -9.31 11.04
CA ASP A 108 -7.85 -10.21 10.23
C ASP A 108 -7.10 -10.86 9.06
N LEU A 109 -5.87 -10.44 8.80
CA LEU A 109 -5.00 -11.03 7.77
C LEU A 109 -4.19 -12.24 8.28
N GLU A 110 -4.15 -12.47 9.60
CA GLU A 110 -3.45 -13.61 10.23
C GLU A 110 -4.37 -14.83 10.47
N GLY A 111 -5.63 -14.77 10.02
CA GLY A 111 -6.65 -15.76 10.34
C GLY A 111 -7.28 -16.46 9.13
N GLU A 112 -6.67 -17.55 8.66
CA GLU A 112 -7.27 -18.87 8.38
C GLU A 112 -6.24 -19.84 7.77
#